data_AF-A0A966H4D4-F1
#
_entry.id   AF-A0A966H4D4-F1
#
_cell.length_a   1.000
_cell.length_b   1.000
_cell.length_c   1.000
_cell.angle_alpha   90.00
_cell.angle_beta   90.00
_cell.angle_gamma   90.00
#
_symmetry.space_group_name_H-M   'P 1'
#
loop_
_entity.id
_entity.type
_entity.pdbx_description
1 polymer ?
#
loop_
_entity_poly.entity_id
_entity_poly.type
_entity_poly.pdbx_seq_one_letter_code
_entity_poly.pdbx_strand_id
1 'polypeptide(L)'
;MRIADYFRKYKLFWLYGGSMALLLAVLKWMELKYIVYSHAFEIYAGLIALLFLGLGIWFSRKLTRPQVETRIVEKPVYIAASTPFIRNEQACTDLGLSERELEVLELMAAGFSNQEIAGRLFLSLNTVKTHAARLFEKLEVQRRTQAVEKGKRMGLIP
;
A
#
# COMPACT_ATOMS: atom_id res chain seq x y z
N MET A 1 50.16 67.77 -2.16
CA MET A 1 50.05 67.51 -0.70
C MET A 1 49.63 66.05 -0.55
N ARG A 2 50.48 65.20 0.03
CA ARG A 2 50.48 63.74 -0.15
C ARG A 2 49.31 63.07 0.59
N ILE A 3 48.58 62.17 -0.07
CA ILE A 3 47.49 61.32 0.49
C ILE A 3 47.92 60.59 1.78
N ALA A 4 49.21 60.30 1.93
CA ALA A 4 49.79 59.71 3.13
C ALA A 4 49.60 60.57 4.40
N ASP A 5 49.55 61.90 4.27
CA ASP A 5 49.41 62.82 5.42
C ASP A 5 47.97 62.83 5.95
N TYR A 6 46.98 62.63 5.06
CA TYR A 6 45.57 62.49 5.43
C TYR A 6 45.34 61.21 6.25
N PHE A 7 45.89 60.08 5.80
CA PHE A 7 45.84 58.82 6.55
C PHE A 7 46.52 58.91 7.91
N ARG A 8 47.57 59.74 8.04
CA ARG A 8 48.27 59.91 9.31
C ARG A 8 47.47 60.76 10.31
N LYS A 9 46.72 61.77 9.86
CA LYS A 9 45.86 62.63 10.70
C LYS A 9 44.62 61.89 11.24
N TYR A 10 44.05 60.97 10.47
CA TYR A 10 42.86 60.17 10.86
C TYR A 10 43.18 58.71 11.17
N LYS A 11 44.47 58.35 11.34
CA LYS A 11 44.92 56.97 11.61
C LYS A 11 44.17 56.35 12.79
N LEU A 12 43.91 57.16 13.81
CA LEU A 12 43.21 56.76 15.01
C LEU A 12 41.73 56.44 14.73
N PHE A 13 41.05 57.26 13.92
CA PHE A 13 39.66 57.01 13.51
C PHE A 13 39.52 55.71 12.70
N TRP A 14 40.45 55.46 11.77
CA TRP A 14 40.47 54.21 11.00
C TRP A 14 40.80 52.98 11.86
N LEU A 15 41.69 53.12 12.84
CA LEU A 15 41.99 52.04 13.80
C LEU A 15 40.76 51.71 14.67
N TYR A 16 40.10 52.71 15.24
CA TYR A 16 38.90 52.50 16.06
C TYR A 16 37.72 51.97 15.24
N GLY A 17 37.51 52.48 14.03
CA GLY A 17 36.48 51.98 13.12
C GLY A 17 36.73 50.52 12.71
N GLY A 18 37.99 50.18 12.40
CA GLY A 18 38.40 48.81 12.11
C GLY A 18 38.20 47.87 13.30
N SER A 19 38.58 48.29 14.50
CA SER A 19 38.38 47.48 15.71
C SER A 19 36.90 47.27 16.04
N MET A 20 36.06 48.28 15.83
CA MET A 20 34.62 48.20 16.06
C MET A 20 33.96 47.24 15.06
N ALA A 21 34.31 47.34 13.77
CA ALA A 21 33.82 46.43 12.74
C ALA A 21 34.24 44.98 13.03
N LEU A 22 35.48 44.77 13.48
CA LEU A 22 35.98 43.44 13.88
C LEU A 22 35.20 42.89 15.08
N LEU A 23 35.00 43.70 16.13
CA LEU A 23 34.24 43.30 17.32
C LEU A 23 32.80 42.93 16.98
N LEU A 24 32.14 43.73 16.13
CA LEU A 24 30.78 43.43 15.67
C LEU A 24 30.73 42.17 14.82
N ALA A 25 31.71 41.94 13.95
CA ALA A 25 31.79 40.74 13.14
C ALA A 25 31.98 39.48 14.00
N VAL A 26 32.85 39.54 15.02
CA VAL A 26 33.06 38.44 15.96
C VAL A 26 31.81 38.18 16.80
N LEU A 27 31.16 39.24 17.31
CA LEU A 27 29.92 39.11 18.08
C LEU A 27 28.82 38.46 17.24
N LYS A 28 28.64 38.89 15.98
CA LYS A 28 27.69 38.28 15.05
C LYS A 28 28.04 36.85 14.69
N TRP A 29 29.32 36.54 14.54
CA TRP A 29 29.78 35.16 14.29
C TRP A 29 29.46 34.23 15.47
N MET A 30 29.66 34.70 16.70
CA MET A 30 29.30 33.96 17.91
C MET A 30 27.79 33.79 18.07
N GLU A 31 27.02 34.84 17.79
CA GLU A 31 25.55 34.78 17.81
C GLU A 31 25.04 33.76 16.78
N LEU A 32 25.59 33.76 15.56
CA LEU A 32 25.26 32.78 14.53
C LEU A 32 25.58 31.35 14.98
N LYS A 33 26.77 31.13 15.55
CA LYS A 33 27.17 29.81 16.06
C LYS A 33 26.30 29.36 17.25
N TYR A 34 25.90 30.29 18.12
CA TYR A 34 25.05 30.02 19.27
C TYR A 34 23.61 29.69 18.85
N ILE A 35 23.03 30.44 17.91
CA ILE A 35 21.71 30.18 17.32
C ILE A 35 21.69 28.80 16.63
N VAL A 36 22.73 28.46 15.86
CA VAL A 36 22.83 27.15 15.21
C VAL A 36 22.97 26.02 16.24
N TYR A 37 23.63 26.26 17.38
CA TYR A 37 23.78 25.26 18.44
C TYR A 37 22.51 25.07 19.28
N SER A 38 21.81 26.17 19.64
CA SER A 38 20.58 26.10 20.45
C SER A 38 19.40 25.52 19.66
N HIS A 39 19.33 25.78 18.35
CA HIS A 39 18.30 25.26 17.45
C HIS A 39 18.73 24.01 16.67
N ALA A 40 19.84 23.37 17.06
CA ALA A 40 20.35 22.19 16.36
C ALA A 40 19.28 21.11 16.18
N PHE A 41 18.46 20.87 17.21
CA PHE A 41 17.36 19.90 17.15
C PHE A 41 16.30 20.25 16.08
N GLU A 42 15.89 21.51 15.99
CA GLU A 42 14.90 21.98 15.00
C GLU A 42 15.45 21.88 13.57
N ILE A 43 16.73 22.23 13.39
CA ILE A 43 17.42 22.12 12.10
C ILE A 43 17.54 20.65 11.67
N TYR A 44 17.95 19.75 12.56
CA TYR A 44 18.01 18.31 12.26
C TYR A 44 16.63 17.73 11.98
N ALA A 45 15.62 18.08 12.78
CA ALA A 45 14.24 17.65 12.55
C ALA A 45 13.72 18.14 11.19
N GLY A 46 14.02 19.38 10.80
CA GLY A 46 13.69 19.92 9.48
C GLY A 46 14.38 19.20 8.32
N LEU A 47 15.68 18.90 8.45
CA LEU A 47 16.42 18.12 7.44
C LEU A 47 15.87 16.70 7.30
N ILE A 48 15.59 16.04 8.42
CA ILE A 48 14.97 14.71 8.43
C ILE A 48 13.59 14.78 7.79
N ALA A 49 12.76 15.78 8.12
CA ALA A 49 11.44 15.96 7.52
C ALA A 49 11.51 16.15 5.99
N LEU A 50 12.44 16.96 5.49
CA LEU A 50 12.67 17.13 4.04
C LEU A 50 13.12 15.83 3.36
N LEU A 51 14.01 15.08 4.00
CA LEU A 51 14.45 13.77 3.52
C LEU A 51 13.25 12.82 3.41
N PHE A 52 12.45 12.69 4.47
CA PHE A 52 11.27 11.81 4.50
C PHE A 52 10.17 12.27 3.53
N LEU A 53 9.98 13.58 3.34
CA LEU A 53 9.03 14.12 2.37
C LEU A 53 9.44 13.72 0.94
N GLY A 54 10.72 13.90 0.59
CA GLY A 54 11.25 13.49 -0.72
C GLY A 54 11.17 11.97 -0.93
N LEU A 55 11.58 11.19 0.07
CA LEU A 55 11.49 9.73 0.05
C LEU A 55 10.05 9.25 -0.04
N GLY A 56 9.12 9.88 0.68
CA GLY A 56 7.69 9.54 0.65
C GLY A 56 7.06 9.78 -0.71
N ILE A 57 7.33 10.92 -1.35
CA ILE A 57 6.86 11.22 -2.71
C ILE A 57 7.44 10.21 -3.72
N TRP A 58 8.73 9.91 -3.62
CA TRP A 58 9.39 8.92 -4.48
C TRP A 58 8.82 7.52 -4.27
N PHE A 59 8.67 7.10 -3.02
CA PHE A 59 8.19 5.77 -2.64
C PHE A 59 6.72 5.57 -3.00
N SER A 60 5.89 6.61 -2.84
CA SER A 60 4.50 6.61 -3.32
C SER A 60 4.43 6.37 -4.83
N ARG A 61 5.22 7.09 -5.62
CA ARG A 61 5.28 6.86 -7.09
C ARG A 61 5.81 5.47 -7.45
N LYS A 62 6.66 4.87 -6.62
CA LYS A 62 7.24 3.54 -6.85
C LYS A 62 6.26 2.41 -6.48
N LEU A 63 5.49 2.55 -5.40
CA LEU A 63 4.52 1.53 -4.94
C LEU A 63 3.17 1.64 -5.65
N THR A 64 2.73 2.85 -6.02
CA THR A 64 1.49 3.07 -6.77
C THR A 64 1.72 2.97 -8.27
N ARG A 65 2.50 1.97 -8.72
CA ARG A 65 2.33 1.47 -10.08
C ARG A 65 1.15 0.50 -10.03
N PRO A 66 -0.07 0.91 -10.46
CA PRO A 66 -1.16 -0.05 -10.55
C PRO A 66 -0.77 -1.08 -11.62
N GLN A 67 -0.38 -2.28 -11.21
CA GLN A 67 -0.39 -3.45 -12.09
C GLN A 67 -1.84 -3.88 -12.33
N VAL A 68 -2.67 -2.99 -12.85
CA VAL A 68 -3.97 -3.35 -13.41
C VAL A 68 -4.23 -2.36 -14.54
N GLU A 69 -3.51 -2.51 -15.65
CA GLU A 69 -4.11 -2.21 -16.93
C GLU A 69 -5.27 -3.22 -17.08
N THR A 70 -6.45 -2.83 -16.62
CA THR A 70 -7.69 -3.35 -17.17
C THR A 70 -7.72 -2.91 -18.63
N ARG A 71 -6.94 -3.60 -19.47
CA ARG A 71 -7.28 -3.73 -20.86
C ARG A 71 -8.64 -4.40 -20.85
N ILE A 72 -9.69 -3.59 -20.96
CA ILE A 72 -11.03 -4.06 -21.29
C ILE A 72 -10.87 -4.68 -22.67
N VAL A 73 -10.46 -5.95 -22.68
CA VAL A 73 -10.58 -6.80 -23.84
C VAL A 73 -12.07 -7.04 -23.92
N GLU A 74 -12.75 -6.16 -24.66
CA GLU A 74 -14.04 -6.46 -25.25
C GLU A 74 -13.82 -7.65 -26.18
N LYS A 75 -13.69 -8.84 -25.62
CA LYS A 75 -13.84 -10.06 -26.38
C LYS A 75 -15.35 -10.14 -26.57
N PRO A 76 -15.89 -9.98 -27.78
CA PRO A 76 -17.29 -10.28 -28.01
C PRO A 76 -17.47 -11.74 -27.59
N VAL A 77 -18.11 -11.94 -26.44
CA VAL A 77 -18.57 -13.25 -26.02
C VAL A 77 -19.68 -13.57 -27.00
N TYR A 78 -19.33 -14.28 -28.07
CA TYR A 78 -20.33 -14.96 -28.87
C TYR A 78 -21.04 -15.93 -27.92
N ILE A 79 -22.23 -15.56 -27.48
CA ILE A 79 -23.17 -16.49 -26.85
C ILE A 79 -23.61 -17.42 -27.97
N ALA A 80 -22.72 -18.34 -28.37
CA ALA A 80 -23.16 -19.57 -28.99
C ALA A 80 -24.11 -20.19 -27.98
N ALA A 81 -25.36 -20.42 -28.41
CA ALA A 81 -26.47 -20.92 -27.62
C ALA A 81 -25.97 -21.76 -26.43
N SER A 82 -26.28 -21.30 -25.23
CA SER A 82 -25.90 -21.91 -23.95
C SER A 82 -26.00 -23.42 -24.03
N THR A 83 -24.88 -24.10 -24.26
CA THR A 83 -24.78 -25.51 -23.91
C THR A 83 -25.04 -25.55 -22.40
N PRO A 84 -26.10 -26.23 -21.94
CA PRO A 84 -26.36 -26.33 -20.51
C PRO A 84 -25.10 -26.89 -19.86
N PHE A 85 -24.64 -26.26 -18.78
CA PHE A 85 -23.55 -26.80 -17.99
C PHE A 85 -23.99 -28.18 -17.49
N ILE A 86 -23.37 -29.23 -18.04
CA ILE A 86 -23.60 -30.61 -17.59
C ILE A 86 -22.60 -30.84 -16.47
N ARG A 87 -23.09 -30.89 -15.24
CA ARG A 87 -22.28 -31.19 -14.06
C ARG A 87 -21.67 -32.58 -14.20
N ASN A 88 -20.39 -32.70 -13.86
CA ASN A 88 -19.72 -33.99 -13.80
C ASN A 88 -20.17 -34.78 -12.55
N GLU A 89 -21.27 -35.53 -12.65
CA GLU A 89 -21.82 -36.35 -11.55
C GLU A 89 -20.85 -37.44 -11.07
N GLN A 90 -19.97 -37.92 -11.96
CA GLN A 90 -18.92 -38.90 -11.60
C GLN A 90 -17.94 -38.29 -10.62
N ALA A 91 -17.43 -37.08 -10.91
CA ALA A 91 -16.52 -36.38 -10.00
C ALA A 91 -17.18 -36.03 -8.65
N CYS A 92 -18.48 -35.76 -8.62
CA CYS A 92 -19.21 -35.58 -7.36
C CYS A 92 -19.22 -36.87 -6.51
N THR A 93 -19.43 -38.02 -7.16
CA THR A 93 -19.52 -39.32 -6.50
C THR A 93 -18.15 -39.81 -6.04
N ASP A 94 -17.12 -39.65 -6.87
CA ASP A 94 -15.74 -40.04 -6.54
C ASP A 94 -15.21 -39.29 -5.31
N LEU A 95 -15.60 -38.02 -5.15
CA LEU A 95 -15.24 -37.19 -4.00
C LEU A 95 -16.21 -37.33 -2.81
N GLY A 96 -17.30 -38.07 -2.96
CA GLY A 96 -18.34 -38.23 -1.94
C GLY A 96 -18.97 -36.91 -1.51
N LEU A 97 -19.12 -35.94 -2.42
CA LEU A 97 -19.69 -34.63 -2.11
C LEU A 97 -21.19 -34.74 -1.87
N SER A 98 -21.66 -34.14 -0.77
CA SER A 98 -23.09 -34.02 -0.49
C SER A 98 -23.71 -32.87 -1.28
N GLU A 99 -25.03 -32.95 -1.52
CA GLU A 99 -25.79 -31.88 -2.17
C GLU A 99 -25.60 -30.53 -1.47
N ARG A 100 -25.58 -30.52 -0.13
CA ARG A 100 -25.38 -29.30 0.66
C ARG A 100 -23.98 -28.71 0.53
N GLU A 101 -22.94 -29.55 0.46
CA GLU A 101 -21.57 -29.07 0.21
C GLU A 101 -21.45 -28.45 -1.18
N LEU A 102 -22.17 -29.00 -2.16
CA LEU A 102 -22.20 -28.52 -3.53
C LEU A 102 -22.96 -27.19 -3.66
N GLU A 103 -24.14 -27.07 -3.03
CA GLU A 103 -24.88 -25.79 -2.94
C GLU A 103 -24.01 -24.68 -2.31
N VAL A 104 -23.26 -25.03 -1.25
CA VAL A 104 -22.32 -24.10 -0.63
C VAL A 104 -21.21 -23.70 -1.62
N LEU A 105 -20.63 -24.67 -2.36
CA LEU A 105 -19.60 -24.40 -3.36
C LEU A 105 -20.10 -23.47 -4.50
N GLU A 106 -21.33 -23.67 -4.97
CA GLU A 106 -21.95 -22.83 -6.00
C GLU A 106 -22.14 -21.39 -5.53
N LEU A 107 -22.73 -21.22 -4.34
CA LEU A 107 -22.90 -19.88 -3.77
C LEU A 107 -21.56 -19.24 -3.43
N MET A 108 -20.53 -20.04 -3.12
CA MET A 108 -19.18 -19.53 -2.95
C MET A 108 -18.60 -18.98 -4.25
N ALA A 109 -18.83 -19.69 -5.37
CA ALA A 109 -18.39 -19.29 -6.70
C ALA A 109 -19.14 -18.06 -7.22
N ALA A 110 -20.40 -17.89 -6.84
CA ALA A 110 -21.19 -16.69 -7.09
C ALA A 110 -20.76 -15.46 -6.25
N GLY A 111 -19.82 -15.63 -5.32
CA GLY A 111 -19.23 -14.52 -4.55
C GLY A 111 -19.90 -14.24 -3.20
N PHE A 112 -20.83 -15.08 -2.74
CA PHE A 112 -21.57 -14.82 -1.50
C PHE A 112 -20.79 -15.17 -0.24
N SER A 113 -20.80 -14.29 0.77
CA SER A 113 -20.23 -14.55 2.08
C SER A 113 -20.94 -15.71 2.79
N ASN A 114 -20.28 -16.36 3.76
CA ASN A 114 -20.89 -17.47 4.50
C ASN A 114 -22.18 -17.06 5.25
N GLN A 115 -22.32 -15.78 5.60
CA GLN A 115 -23.53 -15.24 6.23
C GLN A 115 -24.68 -15.12 5.21
N GLU A 116 -24.41 -14.67 4.00
CA GLU A 116 -25.40 -14.62 2.92
C GLU A 116 -25.80 -16.03 2.45
N ILE A 117 -24.83 -16.96 2.41
CA ILE A 117 -25.07 -18.38 2.11
C ILE A 117 -26.01 -18.98 3.17
N ALA A 118 -25.74 -18.72 4.45
CA ALA A 118 -26.59 -19.16 5.55
C ALA A 118 -28.04 -18.65 5.39
N GLY A 119 -28.20 -17.37 5.04
CA GLY A 119 -29.50 -16.78 4.75
C GLY A 119 -30.23 -17.42 3.56
N ARG A 120 -29.51 -17.73 2.47
CA ARG A 120 -30.10 -18.36 1.28
C ARG A 120 -30.49 -19.82 1.48
N LEU A 121 -29.67 -20.57 2.20
CA LEU A 121 -29.91 -22.00 2.45
C LEU A 121 -30.83 -22.25 3.65
N PHE A 122 -31.28 -21.18 4.33
CA PHE A 122 -32.03 -21.25 5.59
C PHE A 122 -31.30 -22.06 6.67
N LEU A 123 -29.98 -21.90 6.74
CA LEU A 123 -29.09 -22.59 7.69
C LEU A 123 -28.43 -21.59 8.64
N SER A 124 -27.90 -22.09 9.76
CA SER A 124 -27.07 -21.27 10.64
C SER A 124 -25.69 -21.02 9.99
N LEU A 125 -25.04 -19.90 10.34
CA LEU A 125 -23.68 -19.60 9.90
C LEU A 125 -22.69 -20.72 10.28
N ASN A 126 -22.88 -21.34 11.46
CA ASN A 126 -22.03 -22.43 11.91
C ASN A 126 -22.20 -23.67 11.03
N THR A 127 -23.43 -24.00 10.66
CA THR A 127 -23.73 -25.12 9.76
C THR A 127 -23.05 -24.93 8.39
N VAL A 128 -23.12 -23.73 7.82
CA VAL A 128 -22.42 -23.41 6.56
C VAL A 128 -20.90 -23.53 6.69
N LYS A 129 -20.32 -23.07 7.81
CA LYS A 129 -18.88 -23.24 8.07
C LYS A 129 -18.49 -24.71 8.16
N THR A 130 -19.30 -25.55 8.80
CA THR A 130 -19.06 -26.99 8.87
C THR A 130 -19.14 -27.65 7.49
N HIS A 131 -20.13 -27.30 6.66
CA HIS A 131 -20.21 -27.78 5.28
C HIS A 131 -19.00 -27.32 4.45
N ALA A 132 -18.59 -26.06 4.60
CA ALA A 132 -17.40 -25.53 3.92
C ALA A 132 -16.11 -26.26 4.33
N ALA A 133 -15.95 -26.58 5.62
CA ALA A 133 -14.79 -27.30 6.11
C ALA A 133 -14.71 -28.72 5.53
N ARG A 134 -15.82 -29.47 5.57
CA ARG A 134 -15.89 -30.82 4.99
C ARG A 134 -15.70 -30.80 3.47
N LEU A 135 -16.28 -29.82 2.79
CA LEU A 135 -16.04 -29.57 1.37
C LEU A 135 -14.55 -29.34 1.09
N PHE A 136 -13.87 -28.52 1.89
CA PHE A 136 -12.45 -28.24 1.70
C PHE A 136 -11.58 -29.47 1.94
N GLU A 137 -11.91 -30.29 2.94
CA GLU A 137 -11.24 -31.57 3.18
C GLU A 137 -11.42 -32.52 1.99
N LYS A 138 -12.65 -32.70 1.48
CA LYS A 138 -12.94 -33.55 0.31
C LYS A 138 -12.29 -33.04 -0.97
N LEU A 139 -12.22 -31.72 -1.14
CA LEU A 139 -11.53 -31.09 -2.25
C LEU A 139 -10.01 -30.98 -2.01
N GLU A 140 -9.46 -31.42 -0.88
CA GLU A 140 -8.04 -31.31 -0.53
C GLU A 140 -7.48 -29.89 -0.68
N VAL A 141 -8.24 -28.89 -0.25
CA VAL A 141 -7.88 -27.47 -0.31
C VAL A 141 -7.97 -26.84 1.08
N GLN A 142 -7.30 -25.71 1.28
CA GLN A 142 -7.35 -24.99 2.55
C GLN A 142 -8.10 -23.66 2.47
N ARG A 143 -8.30 -23.15 1.24
CA ARG A 143 -8.83 -21.81 1.01
C ARG A 143 -10.05 -21.85 0.12
N ARG A 144 -11.01 -20.96 0.40
CA ARG A 144 -12.23 -20.76 -0.40
C ARG A 144 -11.94 -20.56 -1.89
N THR A 145 -10.98 -19.72 -2.25
CA THR A 145 -10.66 -19.45 -3.66
C THR A 145 -10.14 -20.71 -4.35
N GLN A 146 -9.33 -21.52 -3.66
CA GLN A 146 -8.84 -22.80 -4.18
C GLN A 146 -9.99 -23.80 -4.37
N ALA A 147 -10.95 -23.84 -3.44
CA ALA A 147 -12.13 -24.69 -3.58
C ALA A 147 -12.95 -24.34 -4.82
N VAL A 148 -13.20 -23.04 -5.05
CA VAL A 148 -13.92 -22.55 -6.25
C VAL A 148 -13.14 -22.89 -7.52
N GLU A 149 -11.83 -22.66 -7.54
CA GLU A 149 -11.00 -22.96 -8.70
C GLU A 149 -10.96 -24.46 -9.01
N LYS A 150 -10.76 -25.31 -7.99
CA LYS A 150 -10.75 -26.77 -8.15
C LYS A 150 -12.14 -27.26 -8.59
N GLY A 151 -13.21 -26.70 -8.03
CA GLY A 151 -14.59 -27.00 -8.42
C GLY A 151 -14.89 -26.70 -9.90
N LYS A 152 -14.42 -25.56 -10.41
CA LYS A 152 -14.52 -25.22 -11.84
C LYS A 152 -13.71 -26.18 -12.71
N ARG A 153 -12.46 -26.46 -12.32
CA ARG A 153 -11.56 -27.37 -13.07
C ARG A 153 -12.11 -28.79 -13.17
N MET A 154 -12.81 -29.26 -12.14
CA MET A 154 -13.42 -30.59 -12.10
C MET A 154 -14.83 -30.65 -12.71
N GLY A 155 -15.37 -29.52 -13.18
CA GLY A 155 -16.72 -29.45 -13.76
C GLY A 155 -17.83 -29.70 -12.73
N LEU A 156 -17.59 -29.35 -11.45
CA LEU A 156 -18.60 -29.43 -10.39
C LEU A 156 -19.54 -28.21 -10.42
N ILE A 157 -18.98 -27.06 -10.80
CA ILE A 157 -19.64 -25.76 -10.88
C ILE A 157 -19.23 -25.03 -12.18
N PRO A 158 -20.08 -24.13 -12.71
CA PRO A 158 -19.78 -23.35 -13.92
C PRO A 158 -18.66 -22.32 -13.73
#